data_AF-A0A2S8YGY6-F1
#
_entry.id   AF-A0A2S8YGY6-F1
#
_cell.length_a   1.000
_cell.length_b   1.000
_cell.length_c   1.000
_cell.angle_alpha   90.00
_cell.angle_beta   90.00
_cell.angle_gamma   90.00
#
_symmetry.space_group_name_H-M   'P 1'
#
loop_
_entity.id
_entity.type
_entity.pdbx_description
1 polymer ?
#
loop_
_entity_poly.entity_id
_entity_poly.type
_entity_poly.pdbx_seq_one_letter_code
_entity_poly.pdbx_strand_id
1 'polypeptide(L)'
;MRRVAVEASTKQQNTVKNWAPIAIIALITCTTAVAAPWLWQFSASGLSSSTSDWGVFGDYFGGVLSTVISALGFIGIIATIKTQSETISTQLSGIAQEKEIRDDEVYSKQSLECLNEAYKKLLSPDGGLYKNRIAWLESARLIVIAQNLAEKIRSDSMRYTYKAAEKLIRSKFSTILNPDIHPETMQPSYFCEMDWARGKEGKGQEPIEKTSVYVIYTFASWQSDDQDELDSIKDIIDFKHINQRYFGARQFLEHG
;
A
#
# COMPACT_ATOMS: atom_id res chain seq x y z
N MET A 1 12.54 7.40 11.86
CA MET A 1 11.62 7.79 10.76
C MET A 1 10.18 8.07 11.22
N ARG A 2 9.60 7.27 12.14
CA ARG A 2 8.22 7.47 12.64
C ARG A 2 7.95 8.82 13.34
N ARG A 3 8.95 9.44 13.99
CA ARG A 3 8.80 10.77 14.62
C ARG A 3 8.76 11.93 13.62
N VAL A 4 9.50 11.82 12.52
CA VAL A 4 9.58 12.87 11.48
C VAL A 4 8.27 12.98 10.69
N ALA A 5 7.62 11.83 10.42
CA ALA A 5 6.32 11.81 9.74
C ALA A 5 5.18 12.39 10.60
N VAL A 6 5.23 12.19 11.91
CA VAL A 6 4.23 12.72 12.85
C VAL A 6 4.39 14.24 13.02
N GLU A 7 5.61 14.75 13.05
CA GLU A 7 5.90 16.20 13.13
C GLU A 7 5.55 16.95 11.84
N ALA A 8 5.71 16.32 10.67
CA ALA A 8 5.29 16.91 9.39
C ALA A 8 3.75 17.04 9.31
N SER A 9 3.01 16.03 9.78
CA SER A 9 1.55 16.05 9.76
C SER A 9 0.93 17.02 10.78
N THR A 10 1.60 17.30 11.90
CA THR A 10 1.12 18.26 12.91
C THR A 10 1.32 19.71 12.51
N LYS A 11 2.31 20.01 11.65
CA LYS A 11 2.59 21.41 11.25
C LYS A 11 1.67 21.92 10.13
N GLN A 12 1.00 21.03 9.40
CA GLN A 12 0.15 21.41 8.27
C GLN A 12 -1.32 21.66 8.64
N GLN A 13 -1.74 21.29 9.86
CA GLN A 13 -3.16 21.23 10.23
C GLN A 13 -3.71 22.53 10.89
N ASN A 14 -2.87 23.52 11.20
CA ASN A 14 -3.27 24.72 11.95
C ASN A 14 -3.03 26.05 11.22
N THR A 15 -3.34 26.11 9.93
CA THR A 15 -3.56 27.40 9.25
C THR A 15 -4.94 27.43 8.61
N VAL A 16 -5.98 27.26 9.44
CA VAL A 16 -7.29 27.84 9.11
C VAL A 16 -7.08 29.34 8.98
N LYS A 17 -6.84 29.79 7.75
CA LYS A 17 -6.74 31.19 7.39
C LYS A 17 -8.04 31.84 7.84
N ASN A 18 -8.00 32.61 8.92
CA ASN A 18 -9.18 33.30 9.44
C ASN A 18 -9.57 34.38 8.42
N TRP A 19 -10.57 34.10 7.58
CA TRP A 19 -11.10 35.03 6.57
C TRP A 19 -11.95 36.14 7.20
N ALA A 20 -12.37 35.97 8.46
CA ALA A 20 -13.17 36.93 9.22
C ALA A 20 -12.54 38.35 9.28
N PRO A 21 -11.27 38.56 9.67
CA PRO A 21 -10.66 39.89 9.67
C PRO A 21 -10.59 40.51 8.26
N ILE A 22 -10.36 39.70 7.22
CA ILE A 22 -10.28 40.18 5.84
C ILE A 22 -11.65 40.67 5.35
N ALA A 23 -12.72 39.94 5.69
CA ALA A 23 -14.09 40.32 5.36
C ALA A 23 -14.52 41.61 6.07
N ILE A 24 -14.14 41.80 7.34
CA ILE A 24 -14.43 43.02 8.10
C ILE A 24 -13.72 44.24 7.49
N ILE A 25 -12.44 44.10 7.14
CA ILE A 25 -11.67 45.18 6.50
C ILE A 25 -12.28 45.55 5.15
N ALA A 26 -12.65 44.55 4.33
CA ALA A 26 -13.29 44.78 3.03
C ALA A 26 -14.64 45.50 3.16
N LEU A 27 -15.44 45.18 4.18
CA LEU A 27 -16.71 45.85 4.42
C LEU A 27 -16.52 47.31 4.86
N ILE A 28 -15.54 47.57 5.73
CA ILE A 28 -15.20 48.93 6.16
C ILE A 28 -14.68 49.75 4.97
N THR A 29 -13.78 49.21 4.14
CA THR A 29 -13.24 49.93 2.97
C THR A 29 -14.30 50.22 1.92
N CYS A 30 -15.26 49.30 1.69
CA CYS A 30 -16.38 49.56 0.79
C CYS A 30 -17.28 50.68 1.32
N THR A 31 -17.62 50.63 2.60
CA THR A 31 -18.49 51.63 3.23
C THR A 31 -17.84 53.02 3.22
N THR A 32 -16.55 53.11 3.51
CA THR A 32 -15.81 54.38 3.48
C THR A 32 -15.60 54.91 2.07
N ALA A 33 -15.35 54.05 1.08
CA ALA A 33 -15.19 54.46 -0.32
C ALA A 33 -16.48 55.11 -0.89
N VAL A 34 -17.66 54.65 -0.45
CA VAL A 34 -18.95 55.24 -0.87
C VAL A 34 -19.29 56.49 -0.05
N ALA A 35 -19.03 56.47 1.26
CA ALA A 35 -19.38 57.59 2.14
C ALA A 35 -18.44 58.80 2.03
N ALA A 36 -17.14 58.60 1.76
CA ALA A 36 -16.14 59.67 1.79
C ALA A 36 -16.34 60.76 0.72
N PRO A 37 -16.61 60.45 -0.57
CA PRO A 37 -16.88 61.47 -1.58
C PRO A 37 -18.13 62.30 -1.26
N TRP A 38 -19.15 61.65 -0.69
CA TRP A 38 -20.38 62.32 -0.27
C TRP A 38 -20.14 63.24 0.93
N LEU A 39 -19.47 62.74 1.97
CA LEU A 39 -19.11 63.54 3.15
C LEU A 39 -18.24 64.73 2.77
N TRP A 40 -17.32 64.57 1.82
CA TRP A 40 -16.49 65.67 1.35
C TRP A 40 -17.33 66.75 0.65
N GLN A 41 -18.21 66.35 -0.28
CA GLN A 41 -19.02 67.28 -1.08
C GLN A 41 -20.11 67.99 -0.25
N PHE A 42 -20.69 67.32 0.75
CA PHE A 42 -21.82 67.84 1.53
C PHE A 42 -21.45 68.28 2.96
N SER A 43 -20.17 68.20 3.37
CA SER A 43 -19.69 68.61 4.70
C SER A 43 -20.05 70.05 5.10
N ALA A 44 -20.26 70.95 4.13
CA ALA A 44 -20.60 72.36 4.36
C ALA A 44 -22.11 72.67 4.28
N SER A 45 -22.96 71.65 4.04
CA SER A 45 -24.41 71.78 3.86
C SER A 45 -25.17 71.38 5.13
N GLY A 46 -26.25 72.09 5.49
CA GLY A 46 -27.12 71.69 6.60
C GLY A 46 -27.92 70.41 6.31
N LEU A 47 -28.32 69.67 7.35
CA LEU A 47 -29.15 68.47 7.20
C LEU A 47 -30.53 68.83 6.61
N SER A 48 -30.94 68.15 5.55
CA SER A 48 -32.26 68.39 4.93
C SER A 48 -33.40 67.93 5.85
N SER A 49 -34.41 68.77 5.98
CA SER A 49 -35.68 68.49 6.68
C SER A 49 -36.71 67.81 5.78
N SER A 50 -36.40 67.67 4.48
CA SER A 50 -37.25 66.99 3.51
C SER A 50 -36.95 65.49 3.48
N THR A 51 -37.97 64.66 3.63
CA THR A 51 -37.86 63.20 3.57
C THR A 51 -37.53 62.67 2.17
N SER A 52 -37.82 63.45 1.12
CA SER A 52 -37.53 63.09 -0.27
C SER A 52 -36.01 63.01 -0.55
N ASP A 53 -35.23 63.91 0.06
CA ASP A 53 -33.77 63.96 -0.16
C ASP A 53 -33.07 62.74 0.46
N TRP A 54 -33.60 62.22 1.57
CA TRP A 54 -33.13 60.99 2.20
C TRP A 54 -33.43 59.74 1.37
N GLY A 55 -34.52 59.76 0.60
CA GLY A 55 -34.82 58.70 -0.37
C GLY A 55 -33.77 58.62 -1.48
N VAL A 56 -33.45 59.76 -2.10
CA VAL A 56 -32.44 59.84 -3.16
C VAL A 56 -31.03 59.47 -2.65
N PHE A 57 -30.69 59.84 -1.42
CA PHE A 57 -29.46 59.39 -0.76
C PHE A 57 -29.42 57.87 -0.59
N GLY A 58 -30.52 57.27 -0.11
CA GLY A 58 -30.66 55.83 0.04
C GLY A 58 -30.49 55.08 -1.28
N ASP A 59 -31.04 55.60 -2.38
CA ASP A 59 -30.93 55.00 -3.71
C ASP A 59 -29.49 55.03 -4.24
N TYR A 60 -28.78 56.15 -4.06
CA TYR A 60 -27.36 56.25 -4.44
C TYR A 60 -26.49 55.29 -3.61
N PHE A 61 -26.63 55.32 -2.30
CA PHE A 61 -25.83 54.48 -1.40
C PHE A 61 -26.14 53.00 -1.62
N GLY A 62 -27.42 52.65 -1.75
CA GLY A 62 -27.88 51.30 -2.03
C GLY A 62 -27.38 50.77 -3.38
N GLY A 63 -27.44 51.58 -4.44
CA GLY A 63 -27.00 51.19 -5.78
C GLY A 63 -25.49 50.95 -5.88
N VAL A 64 -24.69 51.90 -5.37
CA VAL A 64 -23.21 51.79 -5.40
C VAL A 64 -22.73 50.68 -4.47
N LEU A 65 -23.24 50.63 -3.22
CA LEU A 65 -22.83 49.63 -2.24
C LEU A 65 -23.22 48.22 -2.69
N SER A 66 -24.42 48.03 -3.27
CA SER A 66 -24.85 46.74 -3.80
C SER A 66 -23.91 46.22 -4.89
N THR A 67 -23.53 47.08 -5.84
CA THR A 67 -22.61 46.72 -6.93
C THR A 67 -21.25 46.24 -6.41
N VAL A 68 -20.70 46.95 -5.42
CA VAL A 68 -19.40 46.60 -4.81
C VAL A 68 -19.50 45.31 -3.99
N ILE A 69 -20.57 45.14 -3.19
CA ILE A 69 -20.80 43.92 -2.42
C ILE A 69 -20.99 42.71 -3.35
N SER A 70 -21.73 42.86 -4.45
CA SER A 70 -21.91 41.79 -5.45
C SER A 70 -20.60 41.38 -6.10
N ALA A 71 -19.73 42.35 -6.46
CA ALA A 71 -18.42 42.06 -7.03
C ALA A 71 -17.53 41.28 -6.04
N LEU A 72 -17.50 41.69 -4.77
CA LEU A 72 -16.76 40.97 -3.72
C LEU A 72 -17.35 39.59 -3.44
N GLY A 73 -18.68 39.45 -3.42
CA GLY A 73 -19.36 38.17 -3.27
C GLY A 73 -19.00 37.20 -4.39
N PHE A 74 -18.95 37.68 -5.63
CA PHE A 74 -18.53 36.89 -6.79
C PHE A 74 -17.08 36.41 -6.67
N ILE A 75 -16.16 37.31 -6.25
CA ILE A 75 -14.74 36.94 -6.00
C ILE A 75 -14.65 35.89 -4.88
N GLY A 76 -15.42 36.05 -3.80
CA GLY A 76 -15.48 35.09 -2.70
C GLY A 76 -15.96 33.70 -3.13
N ILE A 77 -16.97 33.65 -3.99
CA ILE A 77 -17.47 32.40 -4.58
C ILE A 77 -16.40 31.73 -5.44
N ILE A 78 -15.72 32.49 -6.32
CA ILE A 78 -14.63 31.94 -7.15
C ILE A 78 -13.51 31.36 -6.28
N ALA A 79 -13.07 32.11 -5.26
CA ALA A 79 -12.02 31.67 -4.34
C ALA A 79 -12.42 30.39 -3.59
N THR A 80 -13.70 30.30 -3.21
CA THR A 80 -14.27 29.12 -2.55
C THR A 80 -14.27 27.91 -3.49
N ILE A 81 -14.73 28.06 -4.73
CA ILE A 81 -14.74 26.99 -5.74
C ILE A 81 -13.31 26.47 -6.00
N LYS A 82 -12.34 27.38 -6.15
CA LYS A 82 -10.94 26.98 -6.35
C LYS A 82 -10.40 26.15 -5.18
N THR A 83 -10.65 26.58 -3.96
CA THR A 83 -10.22 25.88 -2.74
C THR A 83 -10.89 24.50 -2.62
N GLN A 84 -12.18 24.41 -2.96
CA GLN A 84 -12.91 23.14 -2.99
C GLN A 84 -12.34 22.18 -4.04
N SER A 85 -12.03 22.68 -5.23
CA SER A 85 -11.44 21.87 -6.31
C SER A 85 -10.08 21.27 -5.91
N GLU A 86 -9.21 22.08 -5.31
CA GLU A 86 -7.91 21.61 -4.78
C GLU A 86 -8.11 20.54 -3.70
N THR A 87 -9.04 20.75 -2.77
CA THR A 87 -9.37 19.78 -1.70
C THR A 87 -9.90 18.46 -2.26
N ILE A 88 -10.77 18.52 -3.27
CA ILE A 88 -11.29 17.30 -3.91
C ILE A 88 -10.16 16.54 -4.59
N SER A 89 -9.24 17.24 -5.27
CA SER A 89 -8.12 16.60 -5.96
C SER A 89 -7.19 15.84 -4.99
N THR A 90 -6.89 16.43 -3.83
CA THR A 90 -6.04 15.80 -2.80
C THR A 90 -6.74 14.63 -2.12
N GLN A 91 -8.04 14.74 -1.88
CA GLN A 91 -8.87 13.64 -1.38
C GLN A 91 -8.90 12.47 -2.37
N LEU A 92 -9.10 12.75 -3.66
CA LEU A 92 -9.11 11.72 -4.70
C LEU A 92 -7.76 11.02 -4.84
N SER A 93 -6.64 11.76 -4.82
CA SER A 93 -5.31 11.15 -4.84
C SER A 93 -5.06 10.29 -3.59
N GLY A 94 -5.52 10.74 -2.42
CA GLY A 94 -5.42 9.96 -1.18
C GLY A 94 -6.23 8.66 -1.24
N ILE A 95 -7.45 8.70 -1.78
CA ILE A 95 -8.30 7.51 -1.97
C ILE A 95 -7.65 6.53 -2.95
N ALA A 96 -7.05 7.03 -4.05
CA ALA A 96 -6.37 6.18 -5.02
C ALA A 96 -5.15 5.47 -4.40
N GLN A 97 -4.34 6.20 -3.62
CA GLN A 97 -3.19 5.62 -2.93
C GLN A 97 -3.61 4.60 -1.86
N GLU A 98 -4.63 4.91 -1.07
CA GLU A 98 -5.19 3.99 -0.07
C GLU A 98 -5.74 2.71 -0.72
N LYS A 99 -6.40 2.86 -1.87
CA LYS A 99 -6.87 1.70 -2.65
C LYS A 99 -5.71 0.84 -3.12
N GLU A 100 -4.64 1.44 -3.64
CA GLU A 100 -3.44 0.71 -4.08
C GLU A 100 -2.77 -0.06 -2.94
N ILE A 101 -2.59 0.57 -1.78
CA ILE A 101 -2.02 -0.08 -0.59
C ILE A 101 -2.87 -1.28 -0.16
N ARG A 102 -4.20 -1.12 -0.18
CA ARG A 102 -5.13 -2.18 0.17
C ARG A 102 -5.11 -3.32 -0.84
N ASP A 103 -5.08 -3.01 -2.13
CA ASP A 103 -5.02 -4.02 -3.20
C ASP A 103 -3.70 -4.81 -3.07
N ASP A 104 -2.57 -4.14 -2.83
CA ASP A 104 -1.27 -4.76 -2.58
C ASP A 104 -1.27 -5.68 -1.34
N GLU A 105 -1.89 -5.25 -0.23
CA GLU A 105 -2.05 -6.06 0.97
C GLU A 105 -2.87 -7.32 0.68
N VAL A 106 -3.98 -7.18 -0.05
CA VAL A 106 -4.84 -8.30 -0.44
C VAL A 106 -4.08 -9.28 -1.33
N TYR A 107 -3.37 -8.81 -2.34
CA TYR A 107 -2.58 -9.67 -3.23
C TYR A 107 -1.48 -10.42 -2.48
N SER A 108 -0.73 -9.74 -1.62
CA SER A 108 0.29 -10.35 -0.79
C SER A 108 -0.29 -11.45 0.11
N LYS A 109 -1.38 -11.14 0.82
CA LYS A 109 -2.03 -12.10 1.73
C LYS A 109 -2.58 -13.32 0.98
N GLN A 110 -3.32 -13.10 -0.11
CA GLN A 110 -3.90 -14.19 -0.91
C GLN A 110 -2.82 -15.07 -1.53
N SER A 111 -1.74 -14.46 -2.03
CA SER A 111 -0.60 -15.20 -2.58
C SER A 111 0.04 -16.12 -1.53
N LEU A 112 0.34 -15.60 -0.34
CA LEU A 112 0.91 -16.40 0.75
C LEU A 112 -0.05 -17.49 1.23
N GLU A 113 -1.36 -17.22 1.26
CA GLU A 113 -2.37 -18.23 1.58
C GLU A 113 -2.38 -19.37 0.56
N CYS A 114 -2.37 -19.05 -0.74
CA CYS A 114 -2.25 -20.05 -1.81
C CYS A 114 -0.98 -20.91 -1.66
N LEU A 115 0.17 -20.32 -1.32
CA LEU A 115 1.41 -21.07 -1.09
C LEU A 115 1.33 -22.00 0.13
N ASN A 116 0.72 -21.54 1.22
CA ASN A 116 0.53 -22.38 2.40
C ASN A 116 -0.46 -23.53 2.14
N GLU A 117 -1.54 -23.27 1.40
CA GLU A 117 -2.48 -24.32 0.98
C GLU A 117 -1.80 -25.31 0.03
N ALA A 118 -0.99 -24.84 -0.91
CA ALA A 118 -0.19 -25.70 -1.79
C ALA A 118 0.73 -26.62 -0.98
N TYR A 119 1.37 -26.09 0.06
CA TYR A 119 2.23 -26.87 0.97
C TYR A 119 1.43 -27.94 1.72
N LYS A 120 0.29 -27.57 2.32
CA LYS A 120 -0.58 -28.51 3.06
C LYS A 120 -1.09 -29.63 2.17
N LYS A 121 -1.42 -29.34 0.90
CA LYS A 121 -1.90 -30.32 -0.07
C LYS A 121 -0.85 -31.39 -0.42
N LEU A 122 0.44 -31.07 -0.32
CA LEU A 122 1.52 -32.04 -0.53
C LEU A 122 1.78 -32.94 0.68
N LEU A 123 1.21 -32.62 1.85
CA LEU A 123 1.38 -33.40 3.07
C LEU A 123 0.32 -34.50 3.17
N SER A 124 0.79 -35.71 3.46
CA SER A 124 -0.05 -36.83 3.93
C SER A 124 -0.48 -36.59 5.38
N PRO A 125 -1.58 -37.17 5.89
CA PRO A 125 -1.95 -37.10 7.31
C PRO A 125 -0.83 -37.54 8.27
N ASP A 126 0.08 -38.41 7.79
CA ASP A 126 1.22 -38.94 8.54
C ASP A 126 2.46 -38.02 8.51
N GLY A 127 2.38 -36.87 7.84
CA GLY A 127 3.47 -35.88 7.76
C GLY A 127 4.49 -36.10 6.63
N GLY A 128 4.38 -37.19 5.86
CA GLY A 128 5.21 -37.44 4.67
C GLY A 128 4.62 -36.86 3.38
N LEU A 129 5.34 -36.98 2.26
CA LEU A 129 4.88 -36.54 0.95
C LEU A 129 3.72 -37.38 0.42
N TYR A 130 2.64 -36.71 0.02
CA TYR A 130 1.45 -37.35 -0.50
C TYR A 130 1.63 -37.73 -1.98
N LYS A 131 1.76 -39.04 -2.26
CA LYS A 131 1.87 -39.61 -3.61
C LYS A 131 0.51 -39.64 -4.32
N ASN A 132 -0.02 -38.46 -4.65
CA ASN A 132 -1.31 -38.30 -5.33
C ASN A 132 -1.22 -37.26 -6.45
N ARG A 133 -1.55 -37.66 -7.68
CA ARG A 133 -1.53 -36.81 -8.88
C ARG A 133 -2.32 -35.51 -8.72
N ILE A 134 -3.54 -35.58 -8.14
CA ILE A 134 -4.43 -34.42 -7.97
C ILE A 134 -3.82 -33.43 -6.99
N ALA A 135 -3.28 -33.92 -5.87
CA ALA A 135 -2.63 -33.07 -4.88
C ALA A 135 -1.45 -32.30 -5.47
N TRP A 136 -0.56 -32.99 -6.21
CA TRP A 136 0.57 -32.35 -6.89
C TRP A 136 0.11 -31.31 -7.92
N LEU A 137 -0.90 -31.62 -8.72
CA LEU A 137 -1.47 -30.68 -9.69
C LEU A 137 -2.10 -29.45 -9.03
N GLU A 138 -2.88 -29.63 -7.97
CA GLU A 138 -3.49 -28.55 -7.21
C GLU A 138 -2.41 -27.65 -6.58
N SER A 139 -1.40 -28.24 -5.94
CA SER A 139 -0.29 -27.51 -5.35
C SER A 139 0.47 -26.70 -6.38
N ALA A 140 0.79 -27.29 -7.54
CA ALA A 140 1.47 -26.57 -8.61
C ALA A 140 0.64 -25.40 -9.14
N ARG A 141 -0.67 -25.58 -9.35
CA ARG A 141 -1.57 -24.50 -9.78
C ARG A 141 -1.62 -23.37 -8.75
N LEU A 142 -1.71 -23.69 -7.46
CA LEU A 142 -1.72 -22.71 -6.38
C LEU A 142 -0.41 -21.91 -6.33
N ILE A 143 0.74 -22.55 -6.56
CA ILE A 143 2.04 -21.86 -6.67
C ILE A 143 2.02 -20.85 -7.83
N VAL A 144 1.57 -21.26 -9.02
CA VAL A 144 1.50 -20.36 -10.18
C VAL A 144 0.52 -19.20 -9.94
N ILE A 145 -0.63 -19.48 -9.32
CA ILE A 145 -1.59 -18.44 -8.94
C ILE A 145 -0.95 -17.45 -7.96
N ALA A 146 -0.23 -17.94 -6.96
CA ALA A 146 0.47 -17.11 -5.99
C ALA A 146 1.53 -16.21 -6.66
N GLN A 147 2.31 -16.74 -7.60
CA GLN A 147 3.29 -15.97 -8.37
C GLN A 147 2.62 -14.87 -9.21
N ASN A 148 1.54 -15.20 -9.92
CA ASN A 148 0.77 -14.22 -10.68
C ASN A 148 0.14 -13.12 -9.81
N LEU A 149 -0.20 -13.42 -8.56
CA LEU A 149 -0.67 -12.41 -7.59
C LEU A 149 0.48 -11.54 -7.09
N ALA A 150 1.65 -12.12 -6.86
CA ALA A 150 2.84 -11.39 -6.42
C ALA A 150 3.32 -10.36 -7.46
N GLU A 151 3.21 -10.68 -8.75
CA GLU A 151 3.53 -9.76 -9.85
C GLU A 151 2.65 -8.51 -9.88
N LYS A 152 1.47 -8.55 -9.26
CA LYS A 152 0.54 -7.41 -9.20
C LYS A 152 0.84 -6.43 -8.08
N ILE A 153 1.70 -6.80 -7.13
CA ILE A 153 2.08 -5.95 -6.01
C ILE A 153 2.95 -4.80 -6.53
N ARG A 154 2.48 -3.56 -6.35
CA ARG A 154 3.17 -2.37 -6.89
C ARG A 154 4.15 -1.76 -5.90
N SER A 155 3.80 -1.74 -4.63
CA SER A 155 4.63 -1.16 -3.57
C SER A 155 5.91 -1.95 -3.34
N ASP A 156 7.06 -1.28 -3.43
CA ASP A 156 8.38 -1.87 -3.18
C ASP A 156 8.52 -2.47 -1.78
N SER A 157 7.97 -1.79 -0.76
CA SER A 157 8.04 -2.25 0.63
C SER A 157 7.18 -3.50 0.85
N MET A 158 6.03 -3.57 0.19
CA MET A 158 5.17 -4.75 0.24
C MET A 158 5.82 -5.92 -0.49
N ARG A 159 6.40 -5.66 -1.67
CA ARG A 159 7.13 -6.67 -2.45
C ARG A 159 8.31 -7.26 -1.65
N TYR A 160 9.06 -6.43 -0.94
CA TYR A 160 10.13 -6.89 -0.05
C TYR A 160 9.60 -7.79 1.06
N THR A 161 8.54 -7.36 1.76
CA THR A 161 7.91 -8.14 2.83
C THR A 161 7.38 -9.48 2.32
N TYR A 162 6.74 -9.45 1.15
CA TYR A 162 6.24 -10.64 0.48
C TYR A 162 7.38 -11.61 0.15
N LYS A 163 8.46 -11.15 -0.51
CA LYS A 163 9.61 -11.99 -0.86
C LYS A 163 10.23 -12.64 0.38
N ALA A 164 10.37 -11.91 1.48
CA ALA A 164 10.86 -12.47 2.74
C ALA A 164 9.96 -13.60 3.27
N ALA A 165 8.63 -13.41 3.23
CA ALA A 165 7.67 -14.43 3.64
C ALA A 165 7.64 -15.63 2.67
N GLU A 166 7.76 -15.38 1.36
CA GLU A 166 7.86 -16.42 0.33
C GLU A 166 9.10 -17.28 0.54
N LYS A 167 10.27 -16.68 0.81
CA LYS A 167 11.52 -17.41 1.13
C LYS A 167 11.32 -18.41 2.28
N LEU A 168 10.59 -18.02 3.33
CA LEU A 168 10.28 -18.92 4.45
C LEU A 168 9.40 -20.09 4.02
N ILE A 169 8.37 -19.86 3.19
CA ILE A 169 7.51 -20.93 2.69
C ILE A 169 8.30 -21.85 1.76
N ARG A 170 9.10 -21.28 0.85
CA ARG A 170 9.99 -21.99 -0.04
C ARG A 170 10.95 -22.91 0.72
N SER A 171 11.53 -22.43 1.82
CA SER A 171 12.37 -23.26 2.70
C SER A 171 11.61 -24.48 3.22
N LYS A 172 10.33 -24.36 3.60
CA LYS A 172 9.50 -25.51 4.02
C LYS A 172 9.33 -26.52 2.88
N PHE A 173 9.08 -26.05 1.66
CA PHE A 173 9.02 -26.91 0.47
C PHE A 173 10.36 -27.61 0.22
N SER A 174 11.47 -26.89 0.33
CA SER A 174 12.80 -27.47 0.16
C SER A 174 13.10 -28.52 1.22
N THR A 175 12.67 -28.32 2.47
CA THR A 175 12.85 -29.31 3.53
C THR A 175 12.08 -30.58 3.22
N ILE A 176 10.78 -30.49 2.93
CA ILE A 176 9.96 -31.69 2.67
C ILE A 176 10.36 -32.40 1.37
N LEU A 177 10.89 -31.69 0.38
CA LEU A 177 11.37 -32.29 -0.87
C LEU A 177 12.84 -32.71 -0.80
N ASN A 178 13.51 -32.57 0.35
CA ASN A 178 14.90 -32.94 0.48
C ASN A 178 15.05 -34.48 0.32
N PRO A 179 15.90 -34.95 -0.60
CA PRO A 179 16.22 -36.36 -0.76
C PRO A 179 16.68 -37.07 0.52
N ASP A 180 17.30 -36.34 1.45
CA ASP A 180 17.74 -36.91 2.74
C ASP A 180 16.56 -37.31 3.64
N ILE A 181 15.42 -36.62 3.50
CA ILE A 181 14.19 -36.89 4.25
C ILE A 181 13.32 -37.91 3.51
N HIS A 182 13.24 -37.77 2.18
CA HIS A 182 12.40 -38.59 1.31
C HIS A 182 13.21 -39.17 0.14
N PRO A 183 14.07 -40.18 0.38
CA PRO A 183 14.94 -40.75 -0.64
C PRO A 183 14.17 -41.38 -1.80
N GLU A 184 12.90 -41.78 -1.58
CA GLU A 184 12.00 -42.28 -2.62
C GLU A 184 11.80 -41.28 -3.76
N THR A 185 11.86 -39.97 -3.48
CA THR A 185 11.70 -38.92 -4.51
C THR A 185 12.86 -38.85 -5.48
N MET A 186 14.00 -39.48 -5.19
CA MET A 186 15.11 -39.60 -6.13
C MET A 186 14.82 -40.59 -7.26
N GLN A 187 13.90 -41.53 -7.05
CA GLN A 187 13.61 -42.56 -8.02
C GLN A 187 12.49 -42.11 -8.95
N PRO A 188 12.65 -42.23 -10.29
CA PRO A 188 11.58 -41.95 -11.24
C PRO A 188 10.31 -42.77 -10.99
N SER A 189 10.45 -43.95 -10.38
CA SER A 189 9.35 -44.82 -9.95
C SER A 189 8.38 -44.11 -8.99
N TYR A 190 8.85 -43.19 -8.14
CA TYR A 190 7.95 -42.44 -7.26
C TYR A 190 6.93 -41.60 -8.04
N PHE A 191 7.32 -41.04 -9.18
CA PHE A 191 6.44 -40.20 -10.00
C PHE A 191 5.66 -40.99 -11.06
N CYS A 192 6.22 -42.12 -11.50
CA CYS A 192 5.74 -42.88 -12.65
C CYS A 192 5.19 -44.28 -12.32
N GLU A 193 5.22 -44.74 -11.06
CA GLU A 193 4.81 -46.11 -10.75
C GLU A 193 3.35 -46.38 -11.09
N MET A 194 3.16 -47.28 -12.05
CA MET A 194 1.96 -48.07 -12.19
C MET A 194 2.00 -49.18 -11.12
N ASP A 195 1.11 -49.11 -10.14
CA ASP A 195 0.89 -50.20 -9.18
C ASP A 195 0.22 -51.37 -9.92
N TRP A 196 1.04 -52.30 -10.44
CA TRP A 196 0.61 -53.49 -11.17
C TRP A 196 -0.32 -54.39 -10.34
N ALA A 197 -0.27 -54.32 -8.99
CA ALA A 197 -1.15 -55.08 -8.12
C ALA A 197 -2.57 -54.49 -8.06
N ARG A 198 -2.70 -53.16 -8.01
CA ARG A 198 -4.00 -52.44 -8.11
C ARG A 198 -4.62 -52.42 -9.50
N GLY A 199 -3.81 -52.64 -10.55
CA GLY A 199 -4.30 -52.77 -11.92
C GLY A 199 -5.32 -53.91 -12.11
N LYS A 200 -5.27 -54.94 -11.26
CA LYS A 200 -6.26 -56.05 -11.27
C LYS A 200 -7.63 -55.65 -10.72
N GLU A 201 -7.74 -54.56 -9.96
CA GLU A 201 -9.00 -54.03 -9.39
C GLU A 201 -9.59 -52.86 -10.20
N GLY A 202 -9.00 -52.52 -11.36
CA GLY A 202 -9.49 -51.44 -12.23
C GLY A 202 -9.30 -50.02 -11.68
N LYS A 203 -8.57 -49.85 -10.56
CA LYS A 203 -8.23 -48.55 -9.97
C LYS A 203 -6.74 -48.26 -10.15
N GLY A 204 -6.31 -48.00 -11.38
CA GLY A 204 -4.95 -47.51 -11.65
C GLY A 204 -4.75 -46.12 -11.04
N GLN A 205 -3.69 -45.92 -10.27
CA GLN A 205 -3.23 -44.57 -9.96
C GLN A 205 -2.58 -43.98 -11.22
N GLU A 206 -3.08 -42.83 -11.66
CA GLU A 206 -2.45 -42.09 -12.76
C GLU A 206 -1.10 -41.53 -12.29
N PRO A 207 -0.08 -41.52 -13.16
CA PRO A 207 1.23 -40.98 -12.83
C PRO A 207 1.16 -39.50 -12.48
N ILE A 208 2.07 -39.03 -11.62
CA ILE A 208 2.17 -37.62 -11.28
C ILE A 208 2.49 -36.82 -12.55
N GLU A 209 1.82 -35.68 -12.69
CA GLU A 209 1.92 -34.88 -13.91
C GLU A 209 3.25 -34.13 -13.96
N LYS A 210 3.96 -34.18 -15.11
CA LYS A 210 5.33 -33.66 -15.23
C LYS A 210 5.45 -32.17 -14.93
N THR A 211 4.48 -31.37 -15.38
CA THR A 211 4.47 -29.91 -15.14
C THR A 211 4.37 -29.61 -13.65
N SER A 212 3.57 -30.36 -12.90
CA SER A 212 3.41 -30.19 -11.46
C SER A 212 4.72 -30.44 -10.71
N VAL A 213 5.44 -31.50 -11.08
CA VAL A 213 6.78 -31.79 -10.53
C VAL A 213 7.72 -30.64 -10.85
N TYR A 214 7.77 -30.20 -12.12
CA TYR A 214 8.63 -29.09 -12.53
C TYR A 214 8.35 -27.82 -11.72
N VAL A 215 7.09 -27.39 -11.61
CA VAL A 215 6.71 -26.16 -10.89
C VAL A 215 7.09 -26.26 -9.42
N ILE A 216 6.76 -27.36 -8.76
CA ILE A 216 7.00 -27.54 -7.32
C ILE A 216 8.50 -27.58 -7.02
N TYR A 217 9.29 -28.35 -7.77
CA TYR A 217 10.73 -28.43 -7.56
C TYR A 217 11.45 -27.12 -7.94
N THR A 218 11.03 -26.45 -9.01
CA THR A 218 11.59 -25.14 -9.39
C THR A 218 11.28 -24.10 -8.31
N PHE A 219 10.06 -24.10 -7.77
CA PHE A 219 9.70 -23.25 -6.65
C PHE A 219 10.53 -23.58 -5.40
N ALA A 220 10.68 -24.85 -5.05
CA ALA A 220 11.43 -25.26 -3.87
C ALA A 220 12.94 -24.98 -3.98
N SER A 221 13.49 -25.02 -5.19
CA SER A 221 14.90 -24.78 -5.43
C SER A 221 15.31 -23.34 -5.11
N TRP A 222 16.52 -23.18 -4.59
CA TRP A 222 17.14 -21.88 -4.39
C TRP A 222 17.41 -21.23 -5.75
N GLN A 223 16.88 -20.03 -5.98
CA GLN A 223 17.17 -19.30 -7.20
C GLN A 223 18.51 -18.59 -7.04
N SER A 224 19.47 -18.93 -7.90
CA SER A 224 20.82 -18.35 -7.89
C SER A 224 20.87 -16.83 -8.08
N ASP A 225 19.77 -16.25 -8.57
CA ASP A 225 19.72 -14.87 -9.01
C ASP A 225 19.23 -13.90 -7.91
N ASP A 226 18.78 -14.40 -6.75
CA ASP A 226 18.40 -13.56 -5.62
C ASP A 226 19.61 -13.31 -4.71
N GLN A 227 19.89 -12.04 -4.41
CA GLN A 227 20.92 -11.63 -3.45
C GLN A 227 20.60 -12.19 -2.06
N ASP A 228 21.55 -12.92 -1.46
CA ASP A 228 21.41 -13.45 -0.10
C ASP A 228 21.58 -12.29 0.89
N GLU A 229 20.65 -12.15 1.84
CA GLU A 229 20.75 -11.15 2.90
C GLU A 229 22.04 -11.30 3.70
N LEU A 230 22.57 -12.53 3.82
CA LEU A 230 23.81 -12.84 4.50
C LEU A 230 25.05 -12.40 3.71
N ASP A 231 24.97 -12.16 2.39
CA ASP A 231 26.10 -11.64 1.61
C ASP A 231 26.58 -10.30 2.15
N SER A 232 25.65 -9.47 2.63
CA SER A 232 25.97 -8.17 3.25
C SER A 232 26.73 -8.27 4.58
N ILE A 233 26.68 -9.44 5.23
CA ILE A 233 27.26 -9.69 6.56
C ILE A 233 28.60 -10.44 6.44
N LYS A 234 28.89 -11.08 5.30
CA LYS A 234 30.12 -11.87 5.08
C LYS A 234 31.40 -11.10 5.44
N ASP A 235 31.43 -9.81 5.12
CA ASP A 235 32.59 -8.95 5.37
C ASP A 235 32.72 -8.46 6.84
N ILE A 236 31.73 -8.75 7.70
CA ILE A 236 31.63 -8.24 9.08
C ILE A 236 31.74 -9.37 10.12
N ILE A 237 32.02 -10.61 9.68
CA ILE A 237 32.09 -11.77 10.57
C ILE A 237 33.31 -11.65 11.50
N ASP A 238 33.08 -11.30 12.78
CA ASP A 238 34.08 -11.29 13.85
C ASP A 238 33.61 -12.15 15.03
N PHE A 239 34.34 -13.25 15.27
CA PHE A 239 34.08 -14.21 16.34
C PHE A 239 34.06 -13.59 17.75
N LYS A 240 34.66 -12.40 17.94
CA LYS A 240 34.67 -11.68 19.21
C LYS A 240 33.28 -11.24 19.67
N HIS A 241 32.33 -11.08 18.75
CA HIS A 241 30.95 -10.72 19.07
C HIS A 241 30.11 -11.91 19.55
N ILE A 242 30.65 -13.14 19.46
CA ILE A 242 29.95 -14.36 19.90
C ILE A 242 30.32 -14.69 21.34
N ASN A 243 29.29 -14.95 22.15
CA ASN A 243 29.43 -15.35 23.55
C ASN A 243 30.39 -16.54 23.69
N GLN A 244 31.32 -16.45 24.65
CA GLN A 244 32.35 -17.46 24.90
C GLN A 244 31.80 -18.87 25.15
N ARG A 245 30.55 -19.00 25.63
CA ARG A 245 29.91 -20.30 25.85
C ARG A 245 29.62 -21.06 24.56
N TYR A 246 29.52 -20.38 23.40
CA TYR A 246 29.33 -21.02 22.11
C TYR A 246 30.69 -21.42 21.49
N PHE A 247 31.43 -22.24 22.23
CA PHE A 247 32.80 -22.64 21.88
C PHE A 247 32.91 -23.20 20.45
N GLY A 248 32.04 -24.14 20.07
CA GLY A 248 32.07 -24.76 18.74
C GLY A 248 31.86 -23.76 17.59
N ALA A 249 30.93 -22.82 17.75
CA ALA A 249 30.68 -21.79 16.75
C ALA A 249 31.87 -20.82 16.62
N ARG A 250 32.48 -20.43 17.75
CA ARG A 250 33.68 -19.59 17.73
C ARG A 250 34.87 -20.28 17.07
N GLN A 251 35.13 -21.54 17.43
CA GLN A 251 36.24 -22.30 16.85
C GLN A 251 36.07 -22.48 15.33
N PHE A 252 34.84 -22.70 14.87
CA PHE A 252 34.54 -22.75 13.45
C PHE A 252 34.81 -21.40 12.75
N LEU A 253 34.43 -20.27 13.34
CA LEU A 253 34.69 -18.95 12.74
C LEU A 253 36.15 -18.50 12.85
N GLU A 254 36.93 -19.07 13.77
CA GLU A 254 38.36 -18.76 13.95
C GLU A 254 39.25 -19.58 12.99
N HIS A 255 38.79 -20.75 12.54
CA HIS A 255 39.61 -21.71 11.80
C HIS A 255 38.99 -22.29 10.52
N GLY A 256 37.70 -22.05 10.27
CA GLY A 256 36.98 -22.47 9.06
C GLY A 256 37.05 -21.43 7.96
#